data_AF-A0A2R6NXD8-F1
#
_entry.id   AF-A0A2R6NXD8-F1
#
_cell.length_a   1.000
_cell.length_b   1.000
_cell.length_c   1.000
_cell.angle_alpha   90.00
_cell.angle_beta   90.00
_cell.angle_gamma   90.00
#
_symmetry.space_group_name_H-M   'P 1'
#
loop_
_entity.id
_entity.type
_entity.pdbx_description
1 polymer ?
#
loop_
_entity_poly.entity_id
_entity_poly.type
_entity_poly.pdbx_seq_one_letter_code
_entity_poly.pdbx_strand_id
1 'polypeptide(L)'
;MAAITDLPNELLLMVFPHLPLQALIAARGVNNKWRHLAPVSDIHPIRRKLLDLYQSFVASPAFLVTRPLIEPHLCNFDRDAYLAALPESTPEDFKMWLLEWPARAAIACIWPGLDTKFNMSEDIFVSRKDTRNCLVPKPEVHTLDLALWNGVAKVCALEVFDEGNGWKHWVILDGALGDEDLRGNVYSKVRGVDGTDGYGEYLEAPCWLGYLKAEVSNEQARLEQAGLYCPCQACQGRAIELNV
;
A
#
# COMPACT_ATOMS: atom_id res chain seq x y z
N MET A 1 -34.77 22.10 7.84
CA MET A 1 -33.97 20.97 8.38
C MET A 1 -32.53 21.41 8.38
N ALA A 2 -31.85 21.40 9.54
CA ALA A 2 -30.44 21.69 9.60
C ALA A 2 -29.67 20.48 9.03
N ALA A 3 -28.86 20.71 8.01
CA ALA A 3 -27.98 19.69 7.45
C ALA A 3 -26.68 19.62 8.26
N ILE A 4 -25.95 18.52 8.14
CA ILE A 4 -24.64 18.33 8.81
C ILE A 4 -23.62 19.42 8.42
N THR A 5 -23.84 20.11 7.31
CA THR A 5 -23.06 21.27 6.84
C THR A 5 -23.25 22.52 7.69
N ASP A 6 -24.39 22.60 8.40
CA ASP A 6 -24.78 23.71 9.27
C ASP A 6 -24.17 23.58 10.67
N LEU A 7 -23.48 22.47 10.96
CA LEU A 7 -22.75 22.30 12.21
C LEU A 7 -21.62 23.35 12.34
N PRO A 8 -21.41 23.91 13.54
CA PRO A 8 -20.22 24.69 13.87
C PRO A 8 -18.92 23.93 13.55
N ASN A 9 -17.84 24.66 13.27
CA ASN A 9 -16.55 24.08 12.92
C ASN A 9 -16.01 23.18 14.03
N GLU A 10 -16.23 23.58 15.28
CA GLU A 10 -15.81 22.87 16.49
C GLU A 10 -16.42 21.46 16.54
N LEU A 11 -17.71 21.34 16.22
CA LEU A 11 -18.38 20.03 16.19
C LEU A 11 -17.84 19.17 15.05
N LEU A 12 -17.57 19.74 13.87
CA LEU A 12 -16.95 18.99 12.78
C LEU A 12 -15.54 18.51 13.13
N LEU A 13 -14.74 19.37 13.78
CA LEU A 13 -13.40 19.03 14.25
C LEU A 13 -13.41 17.94 15.34
N MET A 14 -14.49 17.82 16.11
CA MET A 14 -14.70 16.71 17.04
C MET A 14 -15.16 15.42 16.35
N VAL A 15 -15.88 15.51 15.22
CA VAL A 15 -16.38 14.33 14.48
C VAL A 15 -15.27 13.67 13.66
N PHE A 16 -14.45 14.45 12.93
CA PHE A 16 -13.44 13.91 12.01
C PHE A 16 -12.45 12.91 12.65
N PRO A 17 -11.93 13.10 13.88
CA PRO A 17 -11.04 12.14 14.53
C PRO A 17 -11.59 10.72 14.64
N HIS A 18 -12.91 10.58 14.72
CA HIS A 18 -13.61 9.30 14.85
C HIS A 18 -13.95 8.65 13.51
N LEU A 19 -13.74 9.35 12.39
CA LEU A 19 -14.03 8.79 11.07
C LEU A 19 -12.90 7.86 10.60
N PRO A 20 -13.23 6.70 10.02
CA PRO A 20 -12.24 5.88 9.31
C PRO A 20 -11.77 6.57 8.03
N LEU A 21 -10.65 6.12 7.46
CA LEU A 21 -10.01 6.71 6.28
C LEU A 21 -11.00 6.91 5.12
N GLN A 22 -11.82 5.91 4.80
CA GLN A 22 -12.78 6.01 3.68
C GLN A 22 -13.81 7.12 3.90
N ALA A 23 -14.27 7.30 5.15
CA ALA A 23 -15.17 8.38 5.51
C ALA A 23 -14.45 9.75 5.49
N LEU A 24 -13.17 9.81 5.86
CA LEU A 24 -12.35 11.03 5.69
C LEU A 24 -12.12 11.39 4.22
N ILE A 25 -11.90 10.40 3.36
CA ILE A 25 -11.79 10.58 1.90
C ILE A 25 -13.11 11.14 1.37
N ALA A 26 -14.23 10.52 1.73
CA ALA A 26 -15.56 10.97 1.33
C ALA A 26 -15.89 12.37 1.85
N ALA A 27 -15.52 12.67 3.11
CA ALA A 27 -15.73 13.96 3.76
C ALA A 27 -15.15 15.12 2.94
N ARG A 28 -13.98 14.92 2.32
CA ARG A 28 -13.34 15.94 1.47
C ARG A 28 -14.09 16.22 0.16
N GLY A 29 -14.96 15.30 -0.26
CA GLY A 29 -15.83 15.44 -1.41
C GLY A 29 -17.14 16.19 -1.13
N VAL A 30 -17.53 16.37 0.15
CA VAL A 30 -18.83 16.93 0.53
C VAL A 30 -18.95 18.41 0.15
N ASN A 31 -18.04 19.27 0.63
CA ASN A 31 -17.98 20.68 0.30
C ASN A 31 -16.60 21.28 0.63
N ASN A 32 -16.39 22.56 0.28
CA ASN A 32 -15.14 23.26 0.57
C ASN A 32 -14.82 23.29 2.08
N LYS A 33 -15.81 23.51 2.94
CA LYS A 33 -15.61 23.56 4.40
C LYS A 33 -15.04 22.25 4.94
N TRP A 34 -15.64 21.12 4.59
CA TRP A 34 -15.18 19.79 5.03
C TRP A 34 -13.83 19.42 4.46
N ARG A 35 -13.56 19.78 3.20
CA ARG A 35 -12.26 19.58 2.55
C ARG A 35 -11.11 20.24 3.30
N HIS A 36 -11.32 21.41 3.88
CA HIS A 36 -10.29 22.14 4.63
C HIS A 36 -10.24 21.75 6.10
N LEU A 37 -11.38 21.40 6.72
CA LEU A 37 -11.44 21.05 8.15
C LEU A 37 -10.97 19.63 8.45
N ALA A 38 -11.29 18.64 7.61
CA ALA A 38 -10.92 17.25 7.87
C ALA A 38 -9.40 17.06 8.04
N PRO A 39 -8.54 17.63 7.18
CA PRO A 39 -7.09 17.51 7.35
C PRO A 39 -6.53 18.28 8.55
N VAL A 40 -7.20 19.30 9.10
CA VAL A 40 -6.66 20.06 10.25
C VAL A 40 -7.22 19.58 11.60
N SER A 41 -8.19 18.67 11.58
CA SER A 41 -8.71 18.01 12.79
C SER A 41 -7.67 17.08 13.42
N ASP A 42 -7.89 16.70 14.68
CA ASP A 42 -7.01 15.82 15.45
C ASP A 42 -7.18 14.33 15.06
N ILE A 43 -7.05 14.03 13.76
CA ILE A 43 -7.09 12.65 13.26
C ILE A 43 -5.83 11.89 13.65
N HIS A 44 -6.02 10.59 13.91
CA HIS A 44 -4.94 9.65 14.21
C HIS A 44 -3.76 9.80 13.24
N PRO A 45 -2.50 9.85 13.71
CA PRO A 45 -1.33 10.13 12.86
C PRO A 45 -1.17 9.19 11.66
N ILE A 46 -1.45 7.89 11.83
CA ILE A 46 -1.39 6.90 10.74
C ILE A 46 -2.48 7.17 9.70
N ARG A 47 -3.70 7.48 10.15
CA ARG A 47 -4.82 7.79 9.26
C ARG A 47 -4.57 9.07 8.46
N ARG A 48 -3.92 10.06 9.07
CA ARG A 48 -3.44 11.26 8.37
C ARG A 48 -2.45 10.89 7.25
N LYS A 49 -1.42 10.10 7.57
CA LYS A 49 -0.43 9.65 6.58
C LYS A 49 -1.07 8.85 5.43
N LEU A 50 -2.02 7.96 5.74
CA LEU A 50 -2.80 7.23 4.75
C LEU A 50 -3.64 8.18 3.87
N LEU A 51 -4.28 9.17 4.48
CA LEU A 51 -5.10 10.16 3.78
C LEU A 51 -4.24 11.02 2.84
N ASP A 52 -3.04 11.40 3.26
CA ASP A 52 -2.08 12.14 2.43
C ASP A 52 -1.53 11.25 1.30
N LEU A 53 -1.17 10.00 1.60
CA LEU A 53 -0.75 9.02 0.60
C LEU A 53 -1.84 8.82 -0.46
N TYR A 54 -3.09 8.59 -0.04
CA TYR A 54 -4.23 8.42 -0.93
C TYR A 54 -4.38 9.63 -1.87
N GLN A 55 -4.33 10.85 -1.34
CA GLN A 55 -4.44 12.06 -2.16
C GLN A 55 -3.33 12.16 -3.20
N SER A 56 -2.09 11.90 -2.79
CA SER A 56 -0.95 11.94 -3.71
C SER A 56 -1.06 10.87 -4.80
N PHE A 57 -1.53 9.67 -4.44
CA PHE A 57 -1.67 8.56 -5.36
C PHE A 57 -2.82 8.75 -6.34
N VAL A 58 -4.02 9.15 -5.89
CA VAL A 58 -5.16 9.32 -6.83
C VAL A 58 -4.98 10.50 -7.79
N ALA A 59 -4.09 11.43 -7.47
CA ALA A 59 -3.68 12.51 -8.35
C ALA A 59 -2.56 12.08 -9.32
N SER A 60 -1.96 10.89 -9.13
CA SER A 60 -0.88 10.40 -9.95
C SER A 60 -1.39 9.74 -11.24
N PRO A 61 -0.61 9.83 -12.33
CA PRO A 61 -0.87 9.06 -13.55
C PRO A 61 -0.93 7.56 -13.31
N ALA A 62 -0.11 7.05 -12.40
CA ALA A 62 -0.10 5.63 -12.05
C ALA A 62 -1.49 5.12 -11.68
N PHE A 63 -2.18 5.79 -10.76
CA PHE A 63 -3.53 5.41 -10.37
C PHE A 63 -4.52 5.41 -11.54
N LEU A 64 -4.44 6.41 -12.44
CA LEU A 64 -5.34 6.50 -13.59
C LEU A 64 -5.14 5.34 -14.58
N VAL A 65 -3.88 4.93 -14.78
CA VAL A 65 -3.53 3.82 -15.68
C VAL A 65 -3.88 2.47 -15.06
N THR A 66 -3.60 2.28 -13.76
CA THR A 66 -3.70 0.95 -13.13
C THR A 66 -5.08 0.61 -12.59
N ARG A 67 -5.88 1.61 -12.22
CA ARG A 67 -7.23 1.38 -11.67
C ARG A 67 -8.16 0.55 -12.59
N PRO A 68 -8.30 0.83 -13.91
CA PRO A 68 -9.19 0.05 -14.77
C PRO A 68 -8.76 -1.42 -14.89
N LEU A 69 -7.48 -1.70 -14.65
CA LEU A 69 -6.91 -3.05 -14.68
C LEU A 69 -7.08 -3.76 -13.35
N ILE A 70 -6.97 -3.05 -12.23
CA ILE A 70 -7.19 -3.60 -10.89
C ILE A 70 -8.66 -3.94 -10.66
N GLU A 71 -9.57 -3.07 -11.06
CA GLU A 71 -10.99 -3.12 -10.68
C GLU A 71 -11.71 -4.44 -11.04
N PRO A 72 -11.50 -5.06 -12.22
CA PRO A 72 -12.10 -6.35 -12.57
C PRO A 72 -11.61 -7.53 -11.73
N HIS A 73 -10.43 -7.42 -11.10
CA HIS A 73 -9.80 -8.50 -10.34
C HIS A 73 -10.00 -8.37 -8.82
N LEU A 74 -10.75 -7.35 -8.38
CA LEU A 74 -11.11 -7.22 -6.97
C LEU A 74 -12.12 -8.30 -6.57
N CYS A 75 -11.74 -9.08 -5.58
CA CYS A 75 -12.54 -10.12 -4.96
C CYS A 75 -13.09 -9.64 -3.60
N ASN A 76 -14.11 -10.34 -3.10
CA ASN A 76 -14.57 -10.14 -1.73
C ASN A 76 -13.45 -10.50 -0.75
N PHE A 77 -13.13 -9.57 0.15
CA PHE A 77 -12.04 -9.71 1.11
C PHE A 77 -12.53 -9.38 2.51
N ASP A 78 -12.50 -10.38 3.40
CA ASP A 78 -12.84 -10.22 4.80
C ASP A 78 -11.61 -9.69 5.57
N ARG A 79 -11.62 -8.39 5.83
CA ARG A 79 -10.53 -7.67 6.48
C ARG A 79 -10.34 -8.10 7.93
N ASP A 80 -11.44 -8.34 8.64
CA ASP A 80 -11.42 -8.69 10.06
C ASP A 80 -10.90 -10.12 10.25
N ALA A 81 -11.37 -11.06 9.43
CA ALA A 81 -10.86 -12.43 9.44
C ALA A 81 -9.38 -12.50 9.05
N TYR A 82 -8.94 -11.68 8.09
CA TYR A 82 -7.53 -11.60 7.71
C TYR A 82 -6.66 -11.15 8.87
N LEU A 83 -7.05 -10.08 9.56
CA LEU A 83 -6.31 -9.56 10.70
C LEU A 83 -6.33 -10.50 11.90
N ALA A 84 -7.43 -11.21 12.13
CA ALA A 84 -7.52 -12.24 13.17
C ALA A 84 -6.59 -13.43 12.91
N ALA A 85 -6.18 -13.65 11.65
CA ALA A 85 -5.21 -14.68 11.29
C ALA A 85 -3.74 -14.22 11.40
N LEU A 86 -3.49 -12.92 11.65
CA LEU A 86 -2.15 -12.39 11.86
C LEU A 86 -1.77 -12.38 13.35
N PRO A 87 -0.46 -12.34 13.69
CA PRO A 87 -0.01 -12.18 15.07
C PRO A 87 -0.52 -10.88 15.70
N GLU A 88 -0.80 -10.89 17.01
CA GLU A 88 -1.23 -9.69 17.75
C GLU A 88 -0.18 -8.56 17.66
N SER A 89 1.10 -8.92 17.57
CA SER A 89 2.25 -8.03 17.44
C SER A 89 2.33 -7.28 16.10
N THR A 90 1.47 -7.60 15.13
CA THR A 90 1.45 -6.98 13.80
C THR A 90 1.48 -5.44 13.86
N PRO A 91 2.29 -4.76 13.03
CA PRO A 91 2.44 -3.30 13.02
C PRO A 91 1.11 -2.55 12.82
N GLU A 92 0.91 -1.48 13.58
CA GLU A 92 -0.35 -0.72 13.59
C GLU A 92 -0.64 -0.05 12.24
N ASP A 93 0.38 0.43 11.53
CA ASP A 93 0.20 1.06 10.23
C ASP A 93 -0.20 0.06 9.14
N PHE A 94 0.33 -1.16 9.19
CA PHE A 94 -0.11 -2.28 8.36
C PHE A 94 -1.56 -2.69 8.67
N LYS A 95 -1.93 -2.82 9.95
CA LYS A 95 -3.31 -3.11 10.38
C LYS A 95 -4.30 -2.06 9.87
N MET A 96 -4.00 -0.78 10.10
CA MET A 96 -4.87 0.32 9.70
C MET A 96 -5.01 0.43 8.18
N TRP A 97 -3.93 0.14 7.43
CA TRP A 97 -4.00 0.03 5.97
C TRP A 97 -4.93 -1.10 5.53
N LEU A 98 -4.80 -2.31 6.07
CA LEU A 98 -5.68 -3.44 5.74
C LEU A 98 -7.16 -3.14 6.03
N LEU A 99 -7.45 -2.52 7.18
CA LEU A 99 -8.80 -2.19 7.61
C LEU A 99 -9.43 -1.08 6.77
N GLU A 100 -8.68 -0.02 6.47
CA GLU A 100 -9.29 1.24 6.05
C GLU A 100 -8.96 1.61 4.59
N TRP A 101 -7.91 1.07 3.98
CA TRP A 101 -7.52 1.43 2.62
C TRP A 101 -8.61 1.07 1.59
N PRO A 102 -8.90 1.93 0.60
CA PRO A 102 -9.83 1.58 -0.47
C PRO A 102 -9.24 0.51 -1.40
N ALA A 103 -9.92 -0.62 -1.56
CA ALA A 103 -9.44 -1.74 -2.40
C ALA A 103 -9.18 -1.32 -3.86
N ARG A 104 -10.00 -0.41 -4.40
CA ARG A 104 -9.85 0.16 -5.76
C ARG A 104 -8.63 1.07 -5.93
N ALA A 105 -7.93 1.39 -4.84
CA ALA A 105 -6.70 2.15 -4.84
C ALA A 105 -5.50 1.27 -4.46
N ALA A 106 -5.52 -0.03 -4.77
CA ALA A 106 -4.37 -0.90 -4.60
C ALA A 106 -3.15 -0.30 -5.35
N ILE A 107 -2.02 -0.20 -4.65
CA ILE A 107 -0.76 0.35 -5.17
C ILE A 107 0.07 -0.82 -5.66
N ALA A 108 0.62 -0.75 -6.87
CA ALA A 108 1.50 -1.79 -7.44
C ALA A 108 0.96 -3.24 -7.33
N CYS A 109 -0.36 -3.44 -7.43
CA CYS A 109 -1.03 -4.74 -7.19
C CYS A 109 -0.89 -5.33 -5.78
N ILE A 110 -0.54 -4.51 -4.79
CA ILE A 110 -0.40 -4.95 -3.41
C ILE A 110 -1.73 -4.78 -2.71
N TRP A 111 -2.55 -5.84 -2.70
CA TRP A 111 -3.80 -5.88 -1.94
C TRP A 111 -4.29 -7.31 -1.72
N PRO A 112 -4.64 -7.72 -0.48
CA PRO A 112 -5.06 -9.10 -0.21
C PRO A 112 -6.31 -9.57 -0.94
N GLY A 113 -7.17 -8.62 -1.31
CA GLY A 113 -8.43 -8.88 -2.01
C GLY A 113 -8.32 -8.92 -3.53
N LEU A 114 -7.13 -9.08 -4.11
CA LEU A 114 -6.96 -9.30 -5.54
C LEU A 114 -7.04 -10.79 -5.88
N ASP A 115 -7.53 -11.10 -7.09
CA ASP A 115 -7.41 -12.47 -7.63
C ASP A 115 -5.95 -12.91 -7.63
N THR A 116 -5.68 -14.07 -7.03
CA THR A 116 -4.35 -14.69 -6.99
C THR A 116 -3.72 -14.95 -8.35
N LYS A 117 -4.53 -14.98 -9.42
CA LYS A 117 -4.08 -15.13 -10.81
C LYS A 117 -3.78 -13.80 -11.50
N PHE A 118 -4.20 -12.68 -10.92
CA PHE A 118 -4.00 -11.38 -11.52
C PHE A 118 -2.52 -10.98 -11.44
N ASN A 119 -1.96 -10.61 -12.59
CA ASN A 119 -0.60 -10.15 -12.71
C ASN A 119 -0.52 -8.93 -13.63
N MET A 120 -0.39 -7.75 -13.03
CA MET A 120 -0.33 -6.48 -13.78
C MET A 120 0.86 -6.38 -14.72
N SER A 121 1.96 -7.10 -14.47
CA SER A 121 3.08 -7.06 -15.39
C SER A 121 2.76 -7.73 -16.72
N GLU A 122 1.92 -8.75 -16.77
CA GLU A 122 1.51 -9.34 -18.06
C GLU A 122 0.69 -8.35 -18.89
N ASP A 123 -0.14 -7.54 -18.22
CA ASP A 123 -1.03 -6.57 -18.88
C ASP A 123 -0.33 -5.26 -19.26
N ILE A 124 0.58 -4.76 -18.41
CA ILE A 124 1.20 -3.43 -18.56
C ILE A 124 2.71 -3.53 -18.85
N PHE A 125 3.41 -4.36 -18.10
CA PHE A 125 4.87 -4.42 -18.08
C PHE A 125 5.37 -5.74 -18.67
N VAL A 126 5.08 -6.00 -19.95
CA VAL A 126 5.24 -7.31 -20.62
C VAL A 126 6.64 -7.93 -20.46
N SER A 127 7.66 -7.12 -20.15
CA SER A 127 9.03 -7.56 -19.83
C SER A 127 9.22 -8.16 -18.43
N ARG A 128 8.23 -8.09 -17.53
CA ARG A 128 8.29 -8.51 -16.12
C ARG A 128 7.34 -9.68 -15.82
N LYS A 129 7.39 -10.77 -16.58
CA LYS A 129 6.36 -11.83 -16.58
C LYS A 129 6.09 -12.56 -15.26
N ASP A 130 6.97 -12.45 -14.27
CA ASP A 130 6.94 -13.31 -13.10
C ASP A 130 6.54 -12.58 -11.78
N THR A 131 5.99 -11.36 -11.86
CA THR A 131 5.59 -10.63 -10.65
C THR A 131 4.30 -11.18 -10.04
N ARG A 132 4.20 -11.25 -8.71
CA ARG A 132 3.04 -11.82 -8.02
C ARG A 132 2.75 -11.12 -6.70
N ASN A 133 1.48 -10.76 -6.50
CA ASN A 133 0.97 -10.39 -5.19
C ASN A 133 0.92 -11.63 -4.27
N CYS A 134 1.63 -11.57 -3.15
CA CYS A 134 1.71 -12.66 -2.17
C CYS A 134 0.82 -12.43 -0.95
N LEU A 135 0.21 -11.24 -0.83
CA LEU A 135 -0.92 -11.02 0.06
C LEU A 135 -2.12 -11.78 -0.53
N VAL A 136 -2.22 -13.07 -0.23
CA VAL A 136 -3.36 -13.92 -0.59
C VAL A 136 -4.46 -13.79 0.49
N PRO A 137 -5.76 -14.02 0.22
CA PRO A 137 -6.84 -13.80 1.19
C PRO A 137 -6.72 -14.54 2.53
N LYS A 138 -5.87 -15.57 2.62
CA LYS A 138 -5.52 -16.26 3.85
C LYS A 138 -4.02 -16.07 4.08
N PRO A 139 -3.59 -15.24 5.05
CA PRO A 139 -2.19 -14.91 5.20
C PRO A 139 -1.38 -16.15 5.61
N GLU A 140 -0.23 -16.33 4.98
CA GLU A 140 0.76 -17.33 5.38
C GLU A 140 1.93 -16.58 6.04
N VAL A 141 2.11 -16.82 7.33
CA VAL A 141 3.14 -16.17 8.12
C VAL A 141 4.35 -17.08 8.21
N HIS A 142 5.54 -16.52 8.01
CA HIS A 142 6.80 -17.24 7.92
C HIS A 142 7.75 -16.81 9.03
N THR A 143 8.57 -17.74 9.49
CA THR A 143 9.75 -17.43 10.29
C THR A 143 10.93 -17.24 9.36
N LEU A 144 11.56 -16.07 9.40
CA LEU A 144 12.75 -15.74 8.64
C LEU A 144 13.94 -15.58 9.58
N ASP A 145 15.09 -16.08 9.14
CA ASP A 145 16.39 -15.73 9.71
C ASP A 145 16.93 -14.54 8.90
N LEU A 146 17.09 -13.39 9.57
CA LEU A 146 17.65 -12.15 9.02
C LEU A 146 19.11 -11.96 9.44
N ALA A 147 20.03 -11.89 8.48
CA ALA A 147 21.43 -11.59 8.70
C ALA A 147 21.65 -10.07 8.92
N LEU A 148 21.86 -9.68 10.17
CA LEU A 148 22.19 -8.33 10.59
C LEU A 148 23.70 -8.16 10.82
N TRP A 149 24.13 -6.90 10.93
CA TRP A 149 25.52 -6.56 11.22
C TRP A 149 26.03 -7.11 12.56
N ASN A 150 25.12 -7.37 13.51
CA ASN A 150 25.40 -7.84 14.87
C ASN A 150 25.05 -9.32 15.10
N GLY A 151 24.56 -10.05 14.09
CA GLY A 151 24.17 -11.45 14.23
C GLY A 151 23.01 -11.85 13.33
N VAL A 152 22.36 -12.97 13.64
CA VAL A 152 21.16 -13.43 12.93
C VAL A 152 19.94 -13.22 13.83
N ALA A 153 18.97 -12.45 13.35
CA ALA A 153 17.70 -12.20 14.02
C ALA A 153 16.62 -13.14 13.47
N LYS A 154 15.89 -13.82 14.35
CA LYS A 154 14.70 -14.58 13.93
C LYS A 154 13.48 -13.68 13.99
N VAL A 155 12.73 -13.59 12.90
CA VAL A 155 11.58 -12.70 12.80
C VAL A 155 10.37 -13.41 12.22
N CYS A 156 9.20 -12.91 12.57
CA CYS A 156 7.92 -13.32 12.02
C CYS A 156 7.56 -12.35 10.88
N ALA A 157 7.35 -12.85 9.67
CA ALA A 157 7.15 -12.02 8.48
C ALA A 157 6.05 -12.55 7.57
N LEU A 158 5.50 -11.66 6.75
CA LEU A 158 4.51 -11.95 5.73
C LEU A 158 5.09 -11.60 4.36
N GLU A 159 4.96 -12.52 3.40
CA GLU A 159 5.37 -12.27 2.02
C GLU A 159 4.37 -11.31 1.37
N VAL A 160 4.86 -10.21 0.82
CA VAL A 160 4.04 -9.13 0.26
C VAL A 160 3.96 -9.26 -1.26
N PHE A 161 5.13 -9.39 -1.90
CA PHE A 161 5.26 -9.33 -3.35
C PHE A 161 6.47 -10.12 -3.82
N ASP A 162 6.32 -10.92 -4.86
CA ASP A 162 7.40 -11.59 -5.58
C ASP A 162 7.64 -10.84 -6.89
N GLU A 163 8.86 -10.39 -7.16
CA GLU A 163 9.19 -9.72 -8.43
C GLU A 163 9.49 -10.71 -9.56
N GLY A 164 9.60 -12.00 -9.25
CA GLY A 164 9.80 -13.06 -10.23
C GLY A 164 11.23 -13.22 -10.77
N ASN A 165 12.09 -12.25 -10.49
CA ASN A 165 13.54 -12.29 -10.73
C ASN A 165 14.33 -12.83 -9.50
N GLY A 166 13.64 -13.53 -8.60
CA GLY A 166 14.21 -14.04 -7.35
C GLY A 166 14.16 -13.06 -6.17
N TRP A 167 13.63 -11.85 -6.36
CA TRP A 167 13.40 -10.88 -5.29
C TRP A 167 12.01 -11.03 -4.70
N LYS A 168 11.94 -11.17 -3.37
CA LYS A 168 10.70 -11.21 -2.60
C LYS A 168 10.69 -10.13 -1.54
N HIS A 169 9.57 -9.46 -1.40
CA HIS A 169 9.33 -8.40 -0.41
C HIS A 169 8.58 -8.97 0.78
N TRP A 170 9.02 -8.62 1.98
CA TRP A 170 8.52 -9.15 3.25
C TRP A 170 8.24 -8.01 4.21
N VAL A 171 7.06 -8.00 4.83
CA VAL A 171 6.78 -7.13 5.97
C VAL A 171 7.02 -7.89 7.26
N ILE A 172 7.83 -7.32 8.15
CA ILE A 172 8.11 -7.92 9.46
C ILE A 172 6.95 -7.63 10.40
N LEU A 173 6.26 -8.69 10.82
CA LEU A 173 5.11 -8.62 11.72
C LEU A 173 5.55 -8.60 13.18
N ASP A 174 6.61 -9.35 13.51
CA ASP A 174 7.13 -9.47 14.86
C ASP A 174 8.65 -9.65 14.86
N GLY A 175 9.32 -8.87 15.71
CA GLY A 175 10.77 -8.91 15.93
C GLY A 175 11.18 -9.63 17.21
N ALA A 176 10.25 -10.12 18.04
CA ALA A 176 10.52 -10.57 19.41
C ALA A 176 11.57 -11.70 19.56
N LEU A 177 11.83 -12.48 18.50
CA LEU A 177 12.83 -13.55 18.51
C LEU A 177 14.22 -13.09 18.01
N GLY A 178 14.40 -11.82 17.67
CA GLY A 178 15.63 -11.27 17.10
C GLY A 178 15.92 -9.83 17.54
N ASP A 179 15.07 -8.89 17.12
CA ASP A 179 15.17 -7.46 17.43
C ASP A 179 13.80 -6.78 17.22
N GLU A 180 13.21 -6.21 18.29
CA GLU A 180 11.89 -5.55 18.24
C GLU A 180 11.88 -4.33 17.30
N ASP A 181 13.02 -3.69 17.07
CA ASP A 181 13.16 -2.53 16.19
C ASP A 181 12.95 -2.88 14.71
N LEU A 182 12.94 -4.17 14.37
CA LEU A 182 12.65 -4.65 13.01
C LEU A 182 11.15 -4.67 12.69
N ARG A 183 10.29 -4.62 13.70
CA ARG A 183 8.83 -4.71 13.50
C ARG A 183 8.34 -3.56 12.63
N GLY A 184 7.64 -3.89 11.55
CA GLY A 184 7.09 -2.93 10.59
C GLY A 184 8.02 -2.61 9.44
N ASN A 185 9.30 -2.98 9.53
CA ASN A 185 10.21 -2.85 8.40
C ASN A 185 9.76 -3.74 7.24
N VAL A 186 10.04 -3.27 6.03
CA VAL A 186 9.86 -4.04 4.81
C VAL A 186 11.23 -4.34 4.23
N TYR A 187 11.50 -5.61 4.02
CA TYR A 187 12.76 -6.11 3.48
C TYR A 187 12.54 -6.81 2.15
N SER A 188 13.50 -6.65 1.26
CA SER A 188 13.67 -7.46 0.09
C SER A 188 14.69 -8.56 0.34
N LYS A 189 14.38 -9.77 -0.10
CA LYS A 189 15.25 -10.93 -0.03
C LYS A 189 15.50 -11.50 -1.42
N VAL A 190 16.78 -11.69 -1.77
CA VAL A 190 17.20 -12.31 -3.04
C VAL A 190 17.49 -13.79 -2.85
N ARG A 191 16.92 -14.64 -3.72
CA ARG A 191 17.35 -16.03 -3.83
C ARG A 191 18.72 -16.09 -4.53
N GLY A 192 19.72 -16.69 -3.88
CA GLY A 192 21.04 -16.94 -4.48
C GLY A 192 20.92 -17.72 -5.80
N VAL A 193 21.77 -17.39 -6.78
CA VAL A 193 21.76 -17.94 -8.16
C VAL A 193 21.96 -19.46 -8.20
N ASP A 194 22.55 -20.04 -7.16
CA ASP A 194 22.84 -21.47 -7.00
C ASP A 194 21.86 -22.19 -6.04
N GLY A 195 20.85 -21.50 -5.52
CA GLY A 195 19.95 -22.05 -4.52
C GLY A 195 20.62 -22.34 -3.18
N THR A 196 21.88 -21.95 -2.99
CA THR A 196 22.53 -21.94 -1.68
C THR A 196 22.24 -20.61 -0.99
N ASP A 197 22.03 -20.67 0.32
CA ASP A 197 21.42 -19.67 1.20
C ASP A 197 22.25 -18.37 1.40
N GLY A 198 22.78 -17.79 0.32
CA GLY A 198 23.32 -16.44 0.31
C GLY A 198 22.20 -15.43 0.08
N TYR A 199 21.44 -15.11 1.11
CA TYR A 199 20.41 -14.08 1.03
C TYR A 199 21.03 -12.69 1.14
N GLY A 200 20.85 -11.85 0.13
CA GLY A 200 21.01 -10.40 0.27
C GLY A 200 19.73 -9.84 0.88
N GLU A 201 19.82 -9.31 2.10
CA GLU A 201 18.71 -8.63 2.78
C GLU A 201 18.85 -7.13 2.61
N TYR A 202 17.85 -6.53 1.98
CA TYR A 202 17.82 -5.09 1.72
C TYR A 202 16.63 -4.48 2.43
N LEU A 203 16.90 -3.49 3.29
CA LEU A 203 15.84 -2.71 3.89
C LEU A 203 15.23 -1.79 2.82
N GLU A 204 14.00 -2.09 2.39
CA GLU A 204 13.25 -1.29 1.42
C GLU A 204 12.64 -0.07 2.10
N ALA A 205 12.07 -0.27 3.29
CA ALA A 205 11.52 0.82 4.08
C ALA A 205 11.47 0.48 5.59
N PRO A 206 11.64 1.48 6.47
CA PRO A 206 11.54 1.30 7.92
C PRO A 206 10.09 1.20 8.44
N CYS A 207 9.09 1.24 7.56
CA CYS A 207 7.67 1.08 7.91
C CYS A 207 6.85 0.75 6.66
N TRP A 208 5.68 0.14 6.87
CA TRP A 208 4.76 -0.23 5.80
C TRP A 208 4.31 0.98 4.96
N LEU A 209 3.96 2.09 5.61
CA LEU A 209 3.57 3.31 4.91
C LEU A 209 4.70 3.91 4.07
N GLY A 210 5.94 3.80 4.56
CA GLY A 210 7.13 4.22 3.81
C GLY A 210 7.30 3.39 2.53
N TYR A 211 7.11 2.09 2.66
CA TYR A 211 7.16 1.15 1.52
C TYR A 211 6.10 1.47 0.46
N LEU A 212 4.83 1.62 0.86
CA LEU A 212 3.76 1.97 -0.09
C LEU A 212 4.03 3.29 -0.82
N LYS A 213 4.59 4.29 -0.12
CA LYS A 213 4.96 5.57 -0.73
C LYS A 213 6.09 5.40 -1.76
N ALA A 214 7.08 4.57 -1.46
CA ALA A 214 8.13 4.22 -2.41
C ALA A 214 7.53 3.48 -3.63
N GLU A 215 6.62 2.54 -3.43
CA GLU A 215 5.97 1.81 -4.52
C GLU A 215 5.14 2.70 -5.44
N VAL A 216 4.46 3.74 -4.93
CA VAL A 216 3.82 4.75 -5.79
C VAL A 216 4.84 5.39 -6.75
N SER A 217 6.04 5.68 -6.25
CA SER A 217 7.10 6.30 -7.04
C SER A 217 7.69 5.32 -8.03
N ASN A 218 7.87 4.05 -7.63
CA ASN A 218 8.35 2.97 -8.49
C ASN A 218 7.36 2.65 -9.60
N GLU A 219 6.06 2.54 -9.30
CA GLU A 219 4.99 2.32 -10.27
C GLU A 219 4.95 3.44 -11.32
N GLN A 220 5.05 4.69 -10.87
CA GLN A 220 5.15 5.85 -11.76
C GLN A 220 6.38 5.77 -12.69
N ALA A 221 7.55 5.45 -12.14
CA ALA A 221 8.78 5.28 -12.92
C ALA A 221 8.69 4.11 -13.93
N ARG A 222 8.04 3.00 -13.56
CA ARG A 222 7.80 1.85 -14.44
C ARG A 222 6.92 2.26 -15.63
N LEU A 223 5.89 3.08 -15.41
CA LEU A 223 5.02 3.59 -16.48
C LEU A 223 5.76 4.53 -17.45
N GLU A 224 6.66 5.37 -16.92
CA GLU A 224 7.51 6.24 -17.73
C GLU A 224 8.46 5.43 -18.61
N GLN A 225 9.11 4.40 -18.04
CA GLN A 225 10.00 3.50 -18.77
C GLN A 225 9.25 2.69 -19.84
N ALA A 226 8.01 2.30 -19.57
CA ALA A 226 7.14 1.62 -20.52
C ALA A 226 6.58 2.56 -21.62
N GLY A 227 6.82 3.88 -21.53
CA GLY A 227 6.26 4.86 -22.46
C GLY A 227 4.75 5.04 -22.36
N LEU A 228 4.13 4.53 -21.29
CA LEU A 228 2.69 4.61 -21.03
C LEU A 228 2.29 5.94 -20.39
N TYR A 229 3.27 6.64 -19.82
CA TYR A 229 3.11 7.99 -19.35
C TYR A 229 4.34 8.83 -19.71
N CYS A 230 4.12 10.10 -20.04
CA CYS A 230 5.20 11.05 -20.25
C CYS A 230 4.96 12.30 -19.37
N PRO A 231 5.91 12.66 -18.50
CA PRO A 231 5.78 13.82 -17.61
C PRO A 231 5.90 15.17 -18.36
N CYS A 232 6.13 15.15 -19.68
CA CYS A 232 6.29 16.35 -20.48
C CYS A 232 4.99 17.17 -20.54
N GLN A 233 5.09 18.48 -20.30
CA GLN A 233 3.93 19.38 -20.30
C GLN A 233 3.17 19.37 -21.65
N ALA A 234 3.88 19.14 -22.77
CA ALA A 234 3.30 19.00 -24.10
C ALA A 234 2.49 17.70 -24.29
N CYS A 235 2.78 16.66 -23.50
CA CYS A 235 2.17 15.34 -23.55
C CYS A 235 0.89 15.32 -22.68
N GLN A 236 0.96 15.96 -21.51
CA GLN A 236 -0.18 16.08 -20.58
C GLN A 236 -1.35 16.88 -21.17
N GLY A 237 -1.09 17.83 -22.06
CA GLY A 237 -2.13 18.61 -22.74
C GLY A 237 -3.02 17.79 -23.70
N ARG A 238 -2.57 16.64 -24.19
CA ARG A 238 -3.36 15.76 -25.09
C ARG A 238 -4.19 14.71 -24.34
N ALA A 239 -3.79 14.31 -23.14
CA ALA A 239 -4.52 13.31 -22.35
C ALA A 239 -5.85 13.84 -21.80
N ILE A 240 -6.01 15.15 -21.69
CA ILE A 240 -7.25 15.80 -21.22
C ILE A 240 -8.36 15.75 -22.29
N GLU A 241 -8.03 15.55 -23.58
CA GLU A 241 -9.02 15.49 -24.66
C GLU A 241 -9.64 14.09 -24.87
N LEU A 242 -9.13 13.05 -24.21
CA LEU A 242 -9.60 11.66 -24.36
C LEU A 242 -10.49 11.15 -23.22
N ASN A 243 -10.81 11.98 -22.23
CA ASN A 243 -11.71 11.64 -21.11
C ASN A 243 -12.78 12.71 -20.89
N VAL A 244 -13.65 12.89 -21.89
CA VAL A 244 -15.01 13.43 -21.72
C VAL A 244 -16.01 12.37 -22.15
#